data_AF-A0A9D6PTS1-F1
#
_entry.id   AF-A0A9D6PTS1-F1
#
_cell.length_a   1.000
_cell.length_b   1.000
_cell.length_c   1.000
_cell.angle_alpha   90.00
_cell.angle_beta   90.00
_cell.angle_gamma   90.00
#
_symmetry.space_group_name_H-M   'P 1'
#
loop_
_entity.id
_entity.type
_entity.pdbx_description
1 polymer ?
#
loop_
_entity_poly.entity_id
_entity_poly.type
_entity_poly.pdbx_seq_one_letter_code
_entity_poly.pdbx_strand_id
1 'polypeptide(L)'
;MKTFHCTCGNTLYFPNSLCLACNRAVGYLPDEKQLSAIVPAATGHLLATYNGRQYKKCKNYSDYDVCNWLVPIEDAQDYCVSCRLNQIIPNLNEPKNITLWYRIEQAKRHLLYTLFSLHLPVLNRSEDPVHGMGFEFMEDETAYDEFTNELTTKRSVITGHNAGIITINLLEAQPSKRVKMREE
;
A
#
# COMPACT_ATOMS: atom_id res chain seq x y z
N MET A 1 -11.30 -16.65 -0.82
CA MET A 1 -11.08 -15.19 -0.74
C MET A 1 -11.94 -14.68 0.41
N LYS A 2 -11.37 -14.02 1.43
CA LYS A 2 -12.15 -13.48 2.55
C LYS A 2 -12.95 -12.27 2.04
N THR A 3 -14.23 -12.24 2.34
CA THR A 3 -15.13 -11.12 2.06
C THR A 3 -15.52 -10.43 3.37
N PHE A 4 -16.01 -9.20 3.24
CA PHE A 4 -16.52 -8.38 4.34
C PHE A 4 -17.92 -7.90 3.98
N HIS A 5 -18.60 -7.24 4.92
CA HIS A 5 -19.94 -6.71 4.70
C HIS A 5 -20.01 -5.23 5.09
N CYS A 6 -20.63 -4.42 4.23
CA CYS A 6 -20.99 -3.05 4.56
C CYS A 6 -22.19 -3.04 5.51
N THR A 7 -22.41 -1.93 6.20
CA THR A 7 -23.62 -1.71 7.03
C THR A 7 -24.94 -1.79 6.26
N CYS A 8 -24.91 -1.68 4.93
CA CYS A 8 -26.08 -1.86 4.07
C CYS A 8 -26.29 -3.31 3.62
N GLY A 9 -25.46 -4.26 4.08
CA GLY A 9 -25.51 -5.67 3.70
C GLY A 9 -24.70 -6.05 2.45
N ASN A 10 -24.23 -5.08 1.66
CA ASN A 10 -23.45 -5.38 0.45
C ASN A 10 -22.10 -6.03 0.78
N THR A 11 -21.71 -7.00 -0.05
CA THR A 11 -20.40 -7.65 0.04
C THR A 11 -19.29 -6.67 -0.36
N LEU A 12 -18.28 -6.58 0.49
CA LEU A 12 -17.07 -5.81 0.25
C LEU A 12 -15.88 -6.75 0.08
N TYR A 13 -14.95 -6.33 -0.76
CA TYR A 13 -13.68 -6.98 -1.00
C TYR A 13 -12.55 -6.14 -0.42
N PHE A 14 -11.44 -6.79 -0.09
CA PHE A 14 -10.29 -6.18 0.57
C PHE A 14 -9.80 -4.84 -0.01
N PRO A 15 -9.73 -4.62 -1.34
CA PRO A 15 -9.24 -3.35 -1.88
C PRO A 15 -10.30 -2.25 -1.95
N ASN A 16 -11.56 -2.51 -1.58
CA ASN A 16 -12.59 -1.47 -1.65
C ASN A 16 -12.26 -0.31 -0.69
N SER A 17 -12.44 0.91 -1.21
CA SER A 17 -12.46 2.18 -0.47
C SER A 17 -13.86 2.81 -0.45
N LEU A 18 -14.80 2.26 -1.23
CA LEU A 18 -16.20 2.64 -1.30
C LEU A 18 -17.09 1.39 -1.38
N CYS A 19 -18.25 1.43 -0.73
CA CYS A 19 -19.30 0.45 -0.96
C CYS A 19 -20.06 0.80 -2.25
N LEU A 20 -20.00 -0.07 -3.26
CA LEU A 20 -20.64 0.17 -4.57
C LEU A 20 -22.17 0.13 -4.55
N ALA A 21 -22.80 -0.31 -3.45
CA ALA A 21 -24.27 -0.34 -3.33
C ALA A 21 -24.85 0.90 -2.63
N CYS A 22 -24.16 1.44 -1.61
CA CYS A 22 -24.68 2.57 -0.82
C CYS A 22 -23.78 3.81 -0.81
N ASN A 23 -22.67 3.77 -1.56
CA ASN A 23 -21.70 4.86 -1.71
C ASN A 23 -21.08 5.36 -0.38
N ARG A 24 -21.13 4.57 0.69
CA ARG A 24 -20.38 4.87 1.91
C ARG A 24 -18.90 4.60 1.69
N ALA A 25 -18.05 5.50 2.16
CA ALA A 25 -16.63 5.24 2.26
C ALA A 25 -16.39 4.06 3.21
N VAL A 26 -15.40 3.23 2.87
CA VAL A 26 -14.99 2.09 3.69
C VAL A 26 -13.47 2.11 3.84
N GLY A 27 -12.99 1.60 4.97
CA GLY A 27 -11.56 1.50 5.24
C GLY A 27 -11.24 0.25 6.05
N TYR A 28 -10.03 -0.26 5.88
CA TYR A 28 -9.56 -1.46 6.55
C TYR A 28 -8.95 -1.10 7.90
N LEU A 29 -9.40 -1.79 8.95
CA LEU A 29 -8.94 -1.68 10.32
C LEU A 29 -7.91 -2.79 10.55
N PRO A 30 -6.59 -2.50 10.53
CA PRO A 30 -5.56 -3.53 10.66
C PRO A 30 -5.56 -4.21 12.04
N ASP A 31 -5.91 -3.47 13.08
CA ASP A 31 -6.08 -3.91 14.47
C ASP A 31 -7.23 -4.94 14.63
N GLU A 32 -8.32 -4.74 13.91
CA GLU A 32 -9.51 -5.62 13.95
C GLU A 32 -9.52 -6.66 12.82
N LYS A 33 -8.55 -6.59 11.89
CA LYS A 33 -8.48 -7.38 10.65
C LYS A 33 -9.79 -7.34 9.83
N GLN A 34 -10.44 -6.17 9.78
CA GLN A 34 -11.80 -5.98 9.28
C GLN A 34 -11.92 -4.78 8.34
N LEU A 35 -12.74 -4.88 7.30
CA LEU A 35 -13.16 -3.73 6.50
C LEU A 35 -14.46 -3.14 7.08
N SER A 36 -14.46 -1.85 7.38
CA SER A 36 -15.59 -1.14 8.00
C SER A 36 -16.06 0.02 7.15
N ALA A 37 -17.37 0.28 7.13
CA ALA A 37 -17.84 1.59 6.70
C ALA A 37 -17.34 2.66 7.69
N ILE A 38 -17.06 3.84 7.17
CA ILE A 38 -16.57 4.98 7.92
C ILE A 38 -17.51 6.17 7.72
N VAL A 39 -17.75 6.90 8.80
CA VAL A 39 -18.53 8.14 8.79
C VAL A 39 -17.69 9.28 9.37
N PRO A 40 -17.80 10.50 8.85
CA PRO A 40 -17.12 11.65 9.44
C PRO A 40 -17.57 11.87 10.90
N ALA A 41 -16.63 12.06 11.81
CA ALA A 41 -16.87 12.51 13.17
C ALA A 41 -16.75 14.04 13.25
N ALA A 42 -17.37 14.66 14.27
CA ALA A 42 -17.33 16.11 14.49
C ALA A 42 -15.90 16.65 14.69
N THR A 43 -14.96 15.80 15.10
CA THR A 43 -13.55 16.12 15.35
C THR A 43 -12.69 16.16 14.09
N GLY A 44 -13.26 15.89 12.90
CA GLY A 44 -12.50 15.71 11.66
C GLY A 44 -11.89 14.31 11.51
N HIS A 45 -12.06 13.44 12.49
CA HIS A 45 -11.71 12.02 12.42
C HIS A 45 -12.82 11.20 11.76
N LEU A 46 -12.56 9.90 11.59
CA LEU A 46 -13.50 8.94 11.03
C LEU A 46 -13.98 8.00 12.12
N LEU A 47 -15.28 7.80 12.24
CA LEU A 47 -15.86 6.77 13.09
C LEU A 47 -16.05 5.49 12.29
N ALA A 48 -15.45 4.39 12.72
CA ALA A 48 -15.67 3.09 12.13
C ALA A 48 -16.98 2.48 12.66
N THR A 49 -17.90 2.13 11.76
CA THR A 49 -19.20 1.56 12.15
C THR A 49 -19.07 0.15 12.75
N TYR A 50 -17.95 -0.55 12.50
CA TYR A 50 -17.73 -1.91 12.98
C TYR A 50 -17.57 -1.99 14.50
N ASN A 51 -16.75 -1.12 15.09
CA ASN A 51 -16.43 -1.13 16.52
C ASN A 51 -16.74 0.19 17.25
N GLY A 52 -17.22 1.21 16.53
CA GLY A 52 -17.53 2.53 17.10
C GLY A 52 -16.30 3.33 17.53
N ARG A 53 -15.08 2.92 17.15
CA ARG A 53 -13.85 3.65 17.47
C ARG A 53 -13.50 4.68 16.40
N GLN A 54 -12.69 5.65 16.79
CA GLN A 54 -12.22 6.70 15.90
C GLN A 54 -10.88 6.33 15.25
N TYR A 55 -10.77 6.68 13.98
CA TYR A 55 -9.61 6.43 13.14
C TYR A 55 -9.32 7.67 12.29
N LYS A 56 -8.10 7.75 11.77
CA LYS A 56 -7.71 8.65 10.69
C LYS A 56 -7.36 7.84 9.44
N LYS A 57 -7.46 8.45 8.25
CA LYS A 57 -6.92 7.85 7.03
C LYS A 57 -5.40 7.79 7.15
N CYS A 58 -4.79 6.72 6.66
CA CYS A 58 -3.36 6.71 6.38
C CYS A 58 -3.01 7.88 5.46
N LYS A 59 -1.87 8.55 5.68
CA LYS A 59 -1.44 9.68 4.83
C LYS A 59 -1.36 9.34 3.33
N ASN A 60 -0.84 8.16 2.97
CA ASN A 60 -0.85 7.68 1.58
C ASN A 60 -2.26 7.42 1.02
N TYR A 61 -3.25 7.17 1.89
CA TYR A 61 -4.66 7.09 1.48
C TYR A 61 -5.23 8.50 1.27
N SER A 62 -5.08 9.41 2.23
CA SER A 62 -5.62 10.76 2.10
C SER A 62 -5.02 11.56 0.94
N ASP A 63 -3.72 11.42 0.71
CA ASP A 63 -2.97 12.30 -0.19
C ASP A 63 -2.98 11.77 -1.64
N TYR A 64 -3.05 10.44 -1.83
CA TYR A 64 -2.83 9.81 -3.15
C TYR A 64 -3.79 8.66 -3.49
N ASP A 65 -4.70 8.27 -2.60
CA ASP A 65 -5.64 7.14 -2.78
C ASP A 65 -4.98 5.78 -3.12
N VAL A 66 -3.71 5.59 -2.72
CA VAL A 66 -2.96 4.33 -2.95
C VAL A 66 -3.11 3.28 -1.85
N CYS A 67 -3.75 3.67 -0.76
CA CYS A 67 -4.00 2.85 0.41
C CYS A 67 -5.47 2.90 0.79
N ASN A 68 -5.97 1.88 1.50
CA ASN A 68 -7.32 1.89 2.08
C ASN A 68 -7.32 1.48 3.56
N TRP A 69 -6.15 1.37 4.18
CA TRP A 69 -6.01 1.06 5.60
C TRP A 69 -6.10 2.33 6.45
N LEU A 70 -6.74 2.20 7.61
CA LEU A 70 -6.91 3.26 8.58
C LEU A 70 -5.89 3.16 9.71
N VAL A 71 -5.79 4.23 10.49
CA VAL A 71 -4.91 4.34 11.64
C VAL A 71 -5.75 4.70 12.86
N PRO A 72 -5.69 3.93 13.97
CA PRO A 72 -6.37 4.31 15.21
C PRO A 72 -5.96 5.72 15.64
N ILE A 73 -6.87 6.48 16.27
CA ILE A 73 -6.53 7.85 16.66
C ILE A 73 -5.50 7.91 17.80
N GLU A 74 -5.43 6.83 18.58
CA GLU A 74 -4.45 6.62 19.66
C GLU A 74 -3.04 6.38 19.12
N ASP A 75 -2.92 6.01 17.85
CA ASP A 75 -1.62 5.83 17.19
C ASP A 75 -1.10 7.16 16.66
N ALA A 76 0.02 7.60 17.23
CA ALA A 76 0.66 8.87 16.90
C ALA A 76 1.15 8.96 15.45
N GLN A 77 1.36 7.84 14.76
CA GLN A 77 1.87 7.81 13.39
C GLN A 77 0.79 8.19 12.37
N ASP A 78 1.17 8.88 11.30
CA ASP A 78 0.21 9.26 10.23
C ASP A 78 0.03 8.19 9.14
N TYR A 79 0.98 7.27 9.05
CA TYR A 79 0.93 6.15 8.12
C TYR A 79 0.34 4.92 8.81
N CYS A 80 -0.40 4.07 8.09
CA CYS A 80 -0.82 2.76 8.63
C CYS A 80 0.35 1.79 8.73
N VAL A 81 0.18 0.70 9.47
CA VAL A 81 1.22 -0.31 9.70
C VAL A 81 1.80 -0.91 8.40
N SER A 82 1.06 -0.89 7.29
CA SER A 82 1.58 -1.26 5.96
C SER A 82 2.46 -0.18 5.34
N CYS A 83 2.04 1.08 5.38
CA CYS A 83 2.76 2.17 4.74
C CYS A 83 4.00 2.61 5.53
N ARG A 84 4.05 2.35 6.85
CA ARG A 84 5.26 2.54 7.68
C ARG A 84 6.45 1.68 7.24
N LEU A 85 6.19 0.59 6.53
CA LEU A 85 7.24 -0.29 6.01
C LEU A 85 7.92 0.29 4.76
N ASN A 86 7.39 1.34 4.14
CA ASN A 86 8.02 1.93 2.96
C ASN A 86 9.25 2.73 3.37
N GLN A 87 10.42 2.31 2.89
CA GLN A 87 11.65 3.07 2.99
C GLN A 87 11.79 4.02 1.80
N ILE A 88 11.40 3.56 0.61
CA ILE A 88 11.44 4.34 -0.63
C ILE A 88 10.09 4.20 -1.33
N ILE A 89 9.51 5.33 -1.70
CA ILE A 89 8.34 5.42 -2.58
C ILE A 89 8.76 6.04 -3.92
N PRO A 90 7.97 5.84 -4.99
CA PRO A 90 8.28 6.35 -6.32
C PRO A 90 8.34 7.86 -6.44
N ASN A 91 8.90 8.36 -7.53
CA ASN A 91 8.72 9.76 -7.92
C ASN A 91 7.25 10.03 -8.24
N LEU A 92 6.59 10.82 -7.38
CA LEU A 92 5.15 11.12 -7.47
C LEU A 92 4.84 12.25 -8.46
N ASN A 93 5.86 12.89 -9.05
CA ASN A 93 5.66 13.87 -10.13
C ASN A 93 5.23 13.22 -11.45
N GLU A 94 5.41 11.90 -11.57
CA GLU A 94 4.98 11.11 -12.73
C GLU A 94 3.62 10.43 -12.43
N PRO A 95 2.51 10.84 -13.07
CA PRO A 95 1.18 10.29 -12.77
C PRO A 95 1.08 8.77 -12.95
N LYS A 96 1.85 8.22 -13.89
CA LYS A 96 1.96 6.78 -14.11
C LYS A 96 2.47 6.05 -12.87
N ASN A 97 3.40 6.65 -12.13
CA ASN A 97 4.02 6.04 -10.96
C ASN A 97 3.03 5.89 -9.81
N ILE A 98 2.10 6.83 -9.66
CA ILE A 98 1.00 6.70 -8.67
C ILE A 98 0.16 5.45 -8.96
N THR A 99 -0.13 5.18 -10.24
CA THR A 99 -0.89 3.98 -10.64
C THR A 99 -0.12 2.68 -10.39
N LEU A 100 1.19 2.66 -10.67
CA LEU A 100 2.02 1.47 -10.41
C LEU A 100 2.21 1.24 -8.91
N TRP A 101 2.41 2.33 -8.17
CA TRP A 101 2.51 2.33 -6.73
C TRP A 101 1.25 1.78 -6.09
N TYR A 102 0.06 2.25 -6.49
CA TYR A 102 -1.24 1.73 -6.05
C TYR A 102 -1.32 0.20 -6.16
N ARG A 103 -0.88 -0.35 -7.29
CA ARG A 103 -0.92 -1.80 -7.55
C ARG A 103 0.04 -2.58 -6.66
N ILE A 104 1.26 -2.07 -6.48
CA ILE A 104 2.25 -2.70 -5.59
C ILE A 104 1.77 -2.63 -4.13
N GLU A 105 1.24 -1.48 -3.73
CA GLU A 105 0.69 -1.26 -2.41
C GLU A 105 -0.49 -2.20 -2.11
N GLN A 106 -1.37 -2.45 -3.08
CA GLN A 106 -2.39 -3.50 -2.96
C GLN A 106 -1.79 -4.89 -2.74
N ALA A 107 -0.82 -5.29 -3.55
CA ALA A 107 -0.16 -6.60 -3.44
C ALA A 107 0.56 -6.76 -2.09
N LYS A 108 1.28 -5.72 -1.65
CA LYS A 108 1.92 -5.67 -0.34
C LYS A 108 0.90 -5.83 0.78
N ARG A 109 -0.23 -5.12 0.74
CA ARG A 109 -1.27 -5.25 1.78
C ARG A 109 -1.90 -6.64 1.83
N HIS A 110 -2.03 -7.34 0.69
CA HIS A 110 -2.43 -8.75 0.68
C HIS A 110 -1.39 -9.65 1.36
N LEU A 111 -0.10 -9.44 1.11
CA LEU A 111 0.98 -10.16 1.80
C LEU A 111 0.89 -9.91 3.31
N LEU A 112 0.86 -8.64 3.74
CA LEU A 112 0.82 -8.27 5.15
C LEU A 112 -0.43 -8.80 5.85
N TYR A 113 -1.59 -8.74 5.20
CA TYR A 113 -2.82 -9.36 5.70
C TYR A 113 -2.63 -10.84 6.02
N THR A 114 -1.94 -11.56 5.13
CA THR A 114 -1.63 -12.99 5.31
C THR A 114 -0.67 -13.20 6.47
N LEU A 115 0.43 -12.43 6.54
CA LEU A 115 1.40 -12.52 7.64
C LEU A 115 0.74 -12.26 9.00
N PHE A 116 -0.07 -11.22 9.11
CA PHE A 116 -0.82 -10.89 10.33
C PHE A 116 -1.86 -11.96 10.69
N SER A 117 -2.50 -12.57 9.69
CA SER A 117 -3.47 -13.66 9.93
C SER A 117 -2.77 -14.93 10.44
N LEU A 118 -1.53 -15.16 10.03
CA LEU A 118 -0.67 -16.26 10.50
C LEU A 118 0.09 -15.93 11.80
N HIS A 119 -0.11 -14.74 12.38
CA HIS A 119 0.61 -14.27 13.57
C HIS A 119 2.14 -14.26 13.39
N LEU A 120 2.61 -14.05 12.15
CA LEU A 120 4.03 -13.88 11.88
C LEU A 120 4.44 -12.45 12.24
N PRO A 121 5.62 -12.27 12.87
CA PRO A 121 6.08 -10.95 13.26
C PRO A 121 6.42 -10.11 12.02
N VAL A 122 5.95 -8.86 12.01
CA VAL A 122 6.33 -7.85 11.02
C VAL A 122 6.76 -6.62 11.79
N LEU A 123 8.06 -6.50 12.04
CA LEU A 123 8.68 -5.34 12.67
C LEU A 123 9.21 -4.43 11.57
N ASN A 124 9.03 -3.12 11.69
CA ASN A 124 9.60 -2.17 10.76
C ASN A 124 11.04 -1.78 11.17
N ARG A 125 11.77 -1.07 10.29
CA ARG A 125 13.15 -0.62 10.56
C ARG A 125 13.31 0.35 11.72
N SER A 126 12.26 1.06 12.12
CA SER A 126 12.30 1.93 13.30
C SER A 126 12.22 1.12 14.61
N GLU A 127 11.60 -0.07 14.56
CA GLU A 127 11.48 -0.99 15.70
C GLU A 127 12.69 -1.94 15.80
N ASP A 128 13.12 -2.50 14.66
CA ASP A 128 14.34 -3.30 14.54
C ASP A 128 15.20 -2.74 13.41
N PRO A 129 16.20 -1.90 13.72
CA PRO A 129 17.08 -1.32 12.70
C PRO A 129 17.88 -2.35 11.90
N VAL A 130 18.12 -3.55 12.43
CA VAL A 130 19.03 -4.56 11.83
C VAL A 130 18.26 -5.61 11.03
N HIS A 131 17.12 -6.10 11.54
CA HIS A 131 16.33 -7.16 10.90
C HIS A 131 14.91 -6.73 10.50
N GLY A 132 14.54 -5.48 10.74
CA GLY A 132 13.23 -4.95 10.39
C GLY A 132 12.91 -5.06 8.90
N MET A 133 11.65 -5.34 8.61
CA MET A 133 11.12 -5.39 7.25
C MET A 133 11.01 -3.97 6.68
N GLY A 134 11.42 -3.81 5.43
CA GLY A 134 11.24 -2.58 4.67
C GLY A 134 10.91 -2.86 3.21
N PHE A 135 10.23 -1.93 2.56
CA PHE A 135 9.92 -1.98 1.13
C PHE A 135 10.53 -0.77 0.42
N GLU A 136 11.16 -1.04 -0.72
CA GLU A 136 11.69 -0.01 -1.60
C GLU A 136 11.04 -0.15 -2.97
N PHE A 137 10.26 0.84 -3.37
CA PHE A 137 9.64 0.89 -4.69
C PHE A 137 10.49 1.77 -5.59
N MET A 138 11.29 1.14 -6.44
CA MET A 138 12.32 1.79 -7.24
C MET A 138 12.02 1.70 -8.74
N GLU A 139 12.70 2.54 -9.50
CA GLU A 139 12.59 2.62 -10.96
C GLU A 139 13.97 2.49 -11.59
N ASP A 140 14.02 1.97 -12.82
CA ASP A 140 15.25 1.97 -13.60
C ASP A 140 15.72 3.41 -13.84
N GLU A 141 17.02 3.65 -13.67
CA GLU A 141 17.62 4.94 -14.01
C GLU A 141 17.77 5.01 -15.53
N THR A 142 17.07 5.94 -16.17
CA THR A 142 17.17 6.19 -17.61
C THR A 142 17.85 7.52 -17.90
N ALA A 143 18.64 7.58 -18.96
CA ALA A 143 19.24 8.82 -19.45
C ALA A 143 19.26 8.83 -20.97
N TYR A 144 19.34 10.01 -21.56
CA TYR A 144 19.59 10.13 -22.99
C TYR A 144 21.02 9.70 -23.30
N ASP A 145 21.16 8.83 -24.30
CA ASP A 145 22.45 8.48 -24.87
C ASP A 145 23.06 9.73 -25.56
N GLU A 146 24.33 10.00 -25.26
CA GLU A 146 25.03 11.21 -25.71
C GLU A 146 25.22 11.25 -27.24
N PHE A 147 25.14 10.10 -27.91
CA PHE A 147 25.39 9.97 -29.34
C PHE A 147 24.11 9.76 -30.15
N THR A 148 23.14 9.00 -29.64
CA THR A 148 21.90 8.67 -30.37
C THR A 148 20.70 9.53 -29.98
N ASN A 149 20.80 10.29 -28.88
CA ASN A 149 19.68 11.04 -28.29
C ASN A 149 18.45 10.14 -27.97
N GLU A 150 18.68 8.83 -27.82
CA GLU A 150 17.66 7.87 -27.40
C GLU A 150 17.67 7.70 -25.89
N LEU A 151 16.50 7.49 -25.30
CA LEU A 151 16.39 7.24 -23.86
C LEU A 151 16.83 5.79 -23.57
N THR A 152 17.97 5.61 -22.91
CA THR A 152 18.55 4.31 -22.58
C THR A 152 18.53 4.07 -21.07
N THR A 153 18.44 2.79 -20.66
CA THR A 153 18.52 2.39 -19.25
C THR A 153 19.98 2.34 -18.81
N LYS A 154 20.39 3.27 -17.94
CA LYS A 154 21.75 3.29 -17.35
C LYS A 154 21.90 2.26 -16.23
N ARG A 155 20.87 2.11 -15.40
CA ARG A 155 20.88 1.15 -14.30
C ARG A 155 19.51 0.52 -14.16
N SER A 156 19.47 -0.81 -14.23
CA SER A 156 18.24 -1.55 -13.97
C SER A 156 18.13 -1.91 -12.49
N VAL A 157 16.92 -1.76 -11.96
CA VAL A 157 16.53 -2.21 -10.63
C VAL A 157 16.02 -3.64 -10.74
N ILE A 158 16.64 -4.55 -9.97
CA ILE A 158 16.20 -5.94 -9.86
C ILE A 158 15.30 -6.05 -8.62
N THR A 159 14.13 -6.66 -8.79
CA THR A 159 13.27 -7.00 -7.65
C THR A 159 13.86 -8.16 -6.88
N GLY A 160 13.90 -8.03 -5.56
CA GLY A 160 14.48 -9.03 -4.69
C GLY A 160 14.35 -8.66 -3.23
N HIS A 161 15.14 -9.33 -2.40
CA HIS A 161 15.23 -8.98 -1.00
C HIS A 161 16.66 -9.14 -0.49
N ASN A 162 17.06 -8.30 0.46
CA ASN A 162 18.34 -8.40 1.16
C ASN A 162 18.15 -7.96 2.61
N ALA A 163 18.52 -8.85 3.54
CA ALA A 163 18.53 -8.58 4.99
C ALA A 163 17.24 -7.96 5.56
N GLY A 164 16.06 -8.27 5.00
CA GLY A 164 14.75 -7.73 5.43
C GLY A 164 14.23 -6.56 4.60
N ILE A 165 15.05 -5.98 3.71
CA ILE A 165 14.57 -5.02 2.71
C ILE A 165 14.10 -5.77 1.48
N ILE A 166 12.88 -5.47 1.02
CA ILE A 166 12.27 -6.01 -0.19
C ILE A 166 12.23 -4.87 -1.22
N THR A 167 13.06 -4.99 -2.26
CA THR A 167 13.11 -4.02 -3.36
C THR A 167 12.20 -4.52 -4.48
N ILE A 168 11.33 -3.65 -5.00
CA ILE A 168 10.42 -3.94 -6.10
C ILE A 168 10.60 -2.90 -7.18
N ASN A 169 10.93 -3.35 -8.39
CA ASN A 169 10.90 -2.49 -9.57
C ASN A 169 9.43 -2.15 -9.92
N LEU A 170 9.10 -0.86 -10.03
CA LEU A 170 7.75 -0.39 -10.33
C LEU A 170 7.16 -1.01 -11.61
N LEU A 171 8.00 -1.31 -12.59
CA LEU A 171 7.57 -1.91 -13.85
C LEU A 171 6.97 -3.31 -13.68
N GLU A 172 7.26 -4.03 -12.59
CA GLU A 172 6.60 -5.32 -12.30
C GLU A 172 5.10 -5.19 -12.01
N ALA A 173 4.64 -3.99 -11.67
CA ALA A 173 3.23 -3.68 -11.52
C ALA A 173 2.49 -3.55 -12.87
N GLN A 174 3.23 -3.55 -13.98
CA GLN A 174 2.69 -3.60 -15.34
C GLN A 174 2.59 -5.05 -15.82
N PRO A 175 1.38 -5.57 -16.10
CA PRO A 175 1.21 -6.95 -16.54
C PRO A 175 2.04 -7.32 -17.77
N SER A 176 2.11 -6.43 -18.77
CA SER A 176 2.88 -6.63 -20.00
C SER A 176 4.38 -6.71 -19.76
N LYS A 177 4.92 -5.89 -18.85
CA LYS A 177 6.35 -5.91 -18.52
C LYS A 177 6.71 -7.04 -17.57
N ARG A 178 5.81 -7.45 -16.68
CA ARG A 178 6.02 -8.60 -15.77
C ARG A 178 6.29 -9.90 -16.53
N VAL A 179 5.59 -10.14 -17.64
CA VAL A 179 5.82 -11.33 -18.47
C VAL A 179 7.19 -11.26 -19.12
N LYS A 180 7.53 -10.12 -19.72
CA LYS A 180 8.82 -9.89 -20.36
C LYS A 180 10.01 -10.08 -19.39
N MET A 181 9.94 -9.51 -18.18
CA MET A 181 10.99 -9.64 -17.16
C MET A 181 11.13 -11.06 -16.57
N ARG A 182 10.18 -11.98 -16.84
CA ARG A 182 10.29 -13.39 -16.42
C ARG A 182 10.90 -14.28 -17.50
N GLU A 183 10.81 -13.86 -18.76
CA GLU A 183 11.28 -14.60 -19.93
C GLU A 183 12.72 -14.21 -20.32
N GLU A 184 13.17 -13.02 -19.89
CA GLU A 184 14.53 -12.48 -20.05
C GLU A 184 15.39 -12.75 -18.81
#